data_AF-A0A501WTS4-F1
#
_entry.id   AF-A0A501WTS4-F1
#
_cell.length_a   1.000
_cell.length_b   1.000
_cell.length_c   1.000
_cell.angle_alpha   90.00
_cell.angle_beta   90.00
_cell.angle_gamma   90.00
#
_symmetry.space_group_name_H-M   'P 1'
#
loop_
_entity.id
_entity.type
_entity.pdbx_description
1 polymer ?
#
loop_
_entity_poly.entity_id
_entity_poly.type
_entity_poly.pdbx_seq_one_letter_code
_entity_poly.pdbx_strand_id
1 'polypeptide(L)'
;MPPAPPDRRPPRPWLVLCVAILLPGCGQVMNRQPVRGLTFLFFMLLLGGLTLATAAPEVSQVGKLAGGIFVYAMAIFDAYRVARLRRELWRLGRA
;
A
#
# COMPACT_ATOMS: atom_id res chain seq x y z
N MET A 1 5.61 7.72 -36.32
CA MET A 1 5.55 7.52 -34.86
C MET A 1 4.09 7.53 -34.45
N PRO A 2 3.56 6.45 -33.85
CA PRO A 2 2.19 6.46 -33.34
C PRO A 2 2.03 7.58 -32.31
N PRO A 3 0.89 8.28 -32.25
CA PRO A 3 0.62 9.25 -31.19
C PRO A 3 0.73 8.56 -29.82
N ALA A 4 1.33 9.24 -28.84
CA ALA A 4 1.40 8.74 -27.47
C ALA A 4 -0.02 8.39 -26.98
N PRO A 5 -0.22 7.21 -26.36
CA PRO A 5 -1.55 6.81 -25.89
C PRO A 5 -2.10 7.87 -24.91
N PRO A 6 -3.41 8.11 -24.91
CA PRO A 6 -4.02 9.22 -24.19
C PRO A 6 -3.58 9.21 -22.74
N ASP A 7 -3.10 10.38 -22.34
CA ASP A 7 -2.62 10.79 -21.03
C ASP A 7 -3.51 10.19 -19.91
N ARG A 8 -3.14 8.99 -19.45
CA ARG A 8 -4.04 8.14 -18.65
C ARG A 8 -3.99 8.64 -17.22
N ARG A 9 -4.83 9.65 -16.94
CA ARG A 9 -4.97 10.36 -15.67
C ARG A 9 -4.70 9.43 -14.48
N PRO A 10 -3.76 9.76 -13.58
CA PRO A 10 -3.51 8.98 -12.38
C PRO A 10 -4.80 8.80 -11.56
N PRO A 11 -4.98 7.65 -10.90
CA PRO A 11 -6.16 7.41 -10.07
C PRO A 11 -6.29 8.48 -8.98
N ARG A 12 -7.54 8.76 -8.57
CA ARG A 12 -7.80 9.72 -7.49
C ARG A 12 -7.14 9.20 -6.20
N PRO A 13 -6.27 9.97 -5.51
CA PRO A 13 -5.55 9.48 -4.33
C PRO A 13 -6.46 8.97 -3.21
N TRP A 14 -7.62 9.59 -3.02
CA TRP A 14 -8.63 9.14 -2.06
C TRP A 14 -9.22 7.76 -2.40
N LEU A 15 -9.40 7.45 -3.70
CA LEU A 15 -9.86 6.13 -4.11
C LEU A 15 -8.79 5.07 -3.83
N VAL A 16 -7.52 5.39 -4.11
CA VAL A 16 -6.39 4.50 -3.78
C VAL A 16 -6.30 4.27 -2.27
N LEU A 17 -6.52 5.32 -1.46
CA LEU A 17 -6.57 5.20 0.00
C LEU A 17 -7.69 4.26 0.46
N CYS A 18 -8.93 4.46 -0.02
CA CYS A 18 -10.06 3.60 0.34
C CYS A 18 -9.76 2.13 -0.01
N VAL A 19 -9.23 1.87 -1.21
CA VAL A 19 -8.87 0.49 -1.61
C VAL A 19 -7.74 -0.07 -0.75
N ALA A 20 -6.72 0.72 -0.40
CA ALA A 20 -5.63 0.26 0.44
C ALA A 20 -6.07 -0.06 1.88
N ILE A 21 -7.08 0.64 2.41
CA ILE A 21 -7.67 0.39 3.75
C ILE A 21 -8.55 -0.86 3.76
N LEU A 22 -9.22 -1.18 2.66
CA LEU A 22 -10.13 -2.33 2.58
C LEU A 22 -9.43 -3.62 2.14
N LEU A 23 -8.40 -3.49 1.28
CA LEU A 23 -7.76 -4.62 0.61
C LEU A 23 -6.23 -4.48 0.70
N PRO A 24 -5.56 -5.28 1.55
CA PRO A 24 -4.11 -5.28 1.69
C PRO A 24 -3.38 -5.46 0.36
N GLY A 25 -2.45 -4.55 0.06
CA GLY A 25 -1.63 -4.59 -1.16
C GLY A 25 -2.33 -4.13 -2.45
N CYS A 26 -3.65 -3.96 -2.47
CA CYS A 26 -4.39 -3.57 -3.67
C CYS A 26 -4.21 -2.08 -4.04
N GLY A 27 -3.93 -1.20 -3.07
CA GLY A 27 -3.61 0.20 -3.35
C GLY A 27 -2.38 0.36 -4.26
N GLN A 28 -1.38 -0.51 -4.07
CA GLN A 28 -0.18 -0.56 -4.91
C GLN A 28 -0.51 -1.07 -6.32
N VAL A 29 -1.42 -2.03 -6.46
CA VAL A 29 -1.91 -2.51 -7.77
C VAL A 29 -2.61 -1.39 -8.54
N MET A 30 -3.44 -0.56 -7.87
CA MET A 30 -4.03 0.62 -8.50
C MET A 30 -2.98 1.63 -8.99
N ASN A 31 -1.86 1.71 -8.28
CA ASN A 31 -0.69 2.48 -8.68
C ASN A 31 0.20 1.76 -9.72
N ARG A 32 -0.23 0.64 -10.31
CA ARG A 32 0.57 -0.18 -11.24
C ARG A 32 1.93 -0.61 -10.65
N GLN A 33 1.95 -0.90 -9.36
CA GLN A 33 3.13 -1.41 -8.62
C GLN A 33 2.79 -2.75 -7.94
N PRO A 34 2.37 -3.80 -8.68
CA PRO A 34 1.88 -5.05 -8.09
C PRO A 34 2.95 -5.77 -7.26
N VAL A 35 4.21 -5.79 -7.72
CA VAL A 35 5.34 -6.38 -6.98
C VAL A 35 5.47 -5.73 -5.60
N ARG A 36 5.34 -4.40 -5.52
CA ARG A 36 5.42 -3.66 -4.27
C ARG A 36 4.26 -3.99 -3.33
N GLY A 37 3.06 -4.19 -3.86
CA GLY A 37 1.91 -4.68 -3.10
C GLY A 37 2.14 -6.08 -2.52
N LEU A 38 2.68 -6.99 -3.34
CA LEU A 38 3.04 -8.34 -2.90
C LEU A 38 4.13 -8.32 -1.83
N THR A 39 5.14 -7.44 -1.96
CA THR A 39 6.18 -7.25 -0.95
C THR A 39 5.57 -6.84 0.39
N PHE A 40 4.68 -5.84 0.41
CA PHE A 40 3.99 -5.44 1.64
C PHE A 40 3.16 -6.59 2.24
N LEU A 41 2.43 -7.33 1.41
CA LEU A 41 1.62 -8.47 1.87
C LEU A 41 2.51 -9.56 2.49
N PHE A 42 3.61 -9.90 1.84
CA PHE A 42 4.58 -10.87 2.34
C PHE A 42 5.14 -10.45 3.69
N PHE A 43 5.63 -9.21 3.82
CA PHE A 43 6.18 -8.70 5.08
C PHE A 43 5.12 -8.56 6.17
N MET A 44 3.87 -8.25 5.82
CA MET A 44 2.76 -8.22 6.77
C MET A 44 2.53 -9.60 7.38
N LEU A 45 2.48 -10.64 6.55
CA LEU A 45 2.32 -12.02 7.01
C LEU A 45 3.55 -12.51 7.77
N LEU A 46 4.75 -12.20 7.29
CA LEU A 46 6.00 -12.58 7.94
C LEU A 46 6.12 -11.95 9.32
N LEU A 47 5.97 -10.63 9.43
CA LEU A 47 6.14 -9.92 10.70
C LEU A 47 4.95 -10.11 11.63
N GLY A 48 3.73 -10.25 11.08
CA GLY A 48 2.54 -10.64 11.84
C GLY A 48 2.68 -12.04 12.44
N GLY A 49 3.14 -13.01 11.63
CA GLY A 49 3.42 -14.37 12.10
C GLY A 49 4.55 -14.41 13.13
N LEU A 50 5.63 -13.67 12.90
CA LEU A 50 6.75 -13.58 13.84
C LEU A 50 6.31 -12.98 15.19
N THR A 51 5.59 -11.87 15.17
CA THR A 51 5.07 -11.25 16.39
C THR A 51 4.07 -12.15 17.11
N LEU A 52 3.24 -12.89 16.38
CA LEU A 52 2.32 -13.84 16.98
C LEU A 52 3.05 -15.03 17.63
N ALA A 53 4.08 -15.56 16.97
CA ALA A 53 4.84 -16.72 17.42
C ALA A 53 5.76 -16.42 18.62
N THR A 54 6.19 -15.17 18.78
CA THR A 54 7.16 -14.76 19.81
C THR A 54 6.54 -14.00 20.98
N ALA A 55 5.29 -13.57 20.86
CA ALA A 55 4.62 -12.83 21.92
C ALA A 55 4.29 -13.73 23.12
N ALA A 56 4.51 -13.19 24.32
CA ALA A 56 4.16 -13.87 25.56
C ALA A 56 2.63 -14.06 25.69
N PRO A 57 2.16 -15.06 26.45
CA PRO A 57 0.73 -15.35 26.62
C PRO A 57 -0.09 -14.15 27.10
N GLU A 58 0.49 -13.31 27.96
CA GLU A 58 -0.12 -12.15 28.61
C GLU A 58 -0.26 -10.93 27.68
N VAL A 59 0.41 -10.94 26.53
CA VAL A 59 0.33 -9.86 25.55
C VAL A 59 -1.05 -9.85 24.91
N SER A 60 -1.60 -8.64 24.74
CA SER A 60 -2.89 -8.43 24.07
C SER A 60 -2.87 -8.94 22.63
N GLN A 61 -4.05 -9.24 22.09
CA GLN A 61 -4.22 -9.76 20.73
C GLN A 61 -3.72 -8.76 19.68
N VAL A 62 -3.88 -7.46 19.95
CA VAL A 62 -3.32 -6.39 19.11
C VAL A 62 -1.79 -6.41 19.17
N GLY A 63 -1.21 -6.59 20.37
CA GLY A 63 0.24 -6.70 20.54
C GLY A 63 0.83 -7.92 19.84
N LYS A 64 0.13 -9.06 19.89
CA LYS A 64 0.49 -10.30 19.19
C LYS A 64 0.50 -10.14 17.66
N LEU A 65 -0.23 -9.18 17.10
CA LEU A 65 -0.28 -8.91 15.67
C LEU A 65 0.40 -7.60 15.27
N ALA A 66 1.10 -6.94 16.20
CA ALA A 66 1.64 -5.59 16.02
C ALA A 66 2.52 -5.47 14.78
N GLY A 67 3.30 -6.52 14.46
CA GLY A 67 4.14 -6.57 13.27
C GLY A 67 3.34 -6.46 11.97
N GLY A 68 2.28 -7.25 11.84
CA GLY A 68 1.40 -7.21 10.67
C GLY A 68 0.66 -5.87 10.57
N ILE A 69 0.14 -5.38 11.69
CA ILE A 69 -0.56 -4.08 11.77
C ILE A 69 0.37 -2.93 11.34
N PHE A 70 1.62 -2.94 11.80
CA PHE A 70 2.60 -1.93 11.44
C PHE A 70 2.89 -1.92 9.94
N VAL A 71 3.18 -3.10 9.35
CA VAL A 71 3.43 -3.19 7.90
C VAL A 71 2.19 -2.80 7.11
N TYR A 72 0.98 -3.13 7.60
CA TYR A 72 -0.26 -2.72 6.97
C TYR A 72 -0.45 -1.21 6.93
N ALA A 73 -0.23 -0.53 8.06
CA ALA A 73 -0.30 0.93 8.13
C ALA A 73 0.71 1.58 7.15
N MET A 74 1.93 1.04 7.08
CA MET A 74 2.95 1.50 6.14
C MET A 74 2.54 1.28 4.68
N ALA A 75 1.90 0.15 4.36
CA ALA A 75 1.39 -0.13 3.02
C ALA A 75 0.29 0.87 2.61
N ILE A 76 -0.63 1.21 3.51
CA ILE A 76 -1.69 2.21 3.26
C ILE A 76 -1.07 3.59 3.00
N PHE A 77 -0.17 4.02 3.88
CA PHE A 77 0.53 5.30 3.75
C PHE A 77 1.28 5.41 2.42
N ASP A 78 2.02 4.36 2.05
CA ASP A 78 2.77 4.34 0.80
C ASP A 78 1.86 4.45 -0.42
N ALA A 79 0.79 3.65 -0.48
CA ALA A 79 -0.15 3.66 -1.61
C ALA A 79 -0.76 5.06 -1.82
N TYR A 80 -1.18 5.72 -0.74
CA TYR A 80 -1.73 7.08 -0.79
C TYR A 80 -0.68 8.12 -1.18
N ARG A 81 0.54 8.03 -0.63
CA ARG A 81 1.63 8.97 -0.93
C ARG A 81 2.04 8.90 -2.40
N VAL A 82 2.19 7.70 -2.95
CA VAL A 82 2.51 7.48 -4.37
C VAL A 82 1.40 8.02 -5.28
N ALA A 83 0.13 7.72 -4.96
CA ALA A 83 -1.00 8.20 -5.74
C ALA A 83 -1.07 9.73 -5.76
N ARG A 84 -0.84 10.37 -4.60
CA ARG A 84 -0.82 11.83 -4.48
C ARG A 84 0.34 12.46 -5.25
N LEU A 85 1.54 11.90 -5.13
CA LEU A 85 2.72 12.36 -5.88
C LEU A 85 2.48 12.29 -7.39
N ARG A 86 2.00 11.16 -7.91
CA ARG A 86 1.73 11.01 -9.36
C ARG A 86 0.68 11.98 -9.85
N ARG A 87 -0.39 12.19 -9.07
CA ARG A 87 -1.42 13.15 -9.44
C ARG A 87 -0.92 14.60 -9.40
N GLU A 88 0.02 14.91 -8.52
CA GLU A 88 0.65 16.22 -8.48
C GLU A 88 1.59 16.44 -9.68
N LEU A 89 2.43 15.44 -10.00
CA LEU A 89 3.28 15.49 -11.19
C LEU A 89 2.46 15.63 -12.48
N TRP A 90 1.35 14.92 -12.59
CA TRP A 90 0.41 15.06 -13.71
C TRP A 90 -0.23 16.44 -13.76
N ARG A 91 -0.62 17.01 -12.61
CA ARG A 91 -1.13 18.40 -12.54
C ARG A 91 -0.10 19.45 -12.95
N LEU A 92 1.17 19.22 -12.66
CA LEU A 92 2.28 20.10 -13.02
C LEU A 92 2.77 19.91 -14.47
N GLY A 93 2.20 18.97 -15.24
CA GLY A 93 2.64 18.67 -16.60
C GLY A 93 4.03 18.02 -16.68
N ARG A 94 4.48 17.38 -15.59
CA ARG A 94 5.80 16.71 -15.47
C ARG A 94 5.69 15.18 -15.46
N ALA A 95 4.57 14.64 -15.94
CA ALA A 95 4.23 13.22 -15.90
C ALA A 95 4.53 12.52 -17.23
#